data_AF-A0A7X7YWN2-F1
#
_entry.id   AF-A0A7X7YWN2-F1
#
_cell.length_a   1.000
_cell.length_b   1.000
_cell.length_c   1.000
_cell.angle_alpha   90.00
_cell.angle_beta   90.00
_cell.angle_gamma   90.00
#
_symmetry.space_group_name_H-M   'P 1'
#
loop_
_entity.id
_entity.type
_entity.pdbx_description
1 polymer ?
#
loop_
_entity_poly.entity_id
_entity_poly.type
_entity_poly.pdbx_seq_one_letter_code
_entity_poly.pdbx_strand_id
1 'polypeptide(L)'
;MELTWINKLRIAAVAALGMVVIGILAWPLAAPADPLLPVRAAAIGFSGTLFLLVLAVAIGFVGYFIAWPHGREIGILGVPFGLTVWAGRSGPMRALTQIWDTTAERTMLVHSLRLEPVYWMLLVAAGFAGVLLAQRLRQAPQCTILDAESAPPPKGPASARSPSSRSSNNIYTNALVALGLSTVAAEFFMGVFVQNLAMSHNIPAQPAVGQIFFGVIAAFAIAGFVVKHFLDLSYIVPSLASLFVIALSQVAHYRGETIQRFAETYPATFFPHSVLAIVPVQLVALGTLGSVLGFWMAVRYDWWRKHETG
;
A
#
# COMPACT_ATOMS: atom_id res chain seq x y z
N MET A 1 15.16 1.79 13.62
CA MET A 1 15.93 0.82 12.85
C MET A 1 17.04 1.57 12.13
N GLU A 2 18.30 1.33 12.49
CA GLU A 2 19.42 1.92 11.76
C GLU A 2 19.53 1.25 10.39
N LEU A 3 19.71 2.06 9.34
CA LEU A 3 19.83 1.57 7.96
C LEU A 3 21.25 1.03 7.70
N THR A 4 21.65 0.04 8.49
CA THR A 4 22.92 -0.67 8.32
C THR A 4 22.97 -1.38 6.97
N TRP A 5 24.17 -1.63 6.45
CA TRP A 5 24.35 -2.37 5.19
C TRP A 5 23.64 -3.73 5.19
N ILE A 6 23.62 -4.42 6.34
CA ILE A 6 22.91 -5.69 6.52
C ILE A 6 21.40 -5.51 6.33
N ASN A 7 20.82 -4.46 6.89
CA ASN A 7 19.40 -4.19 6.75
C ASN A 7 19.01 -3.81 5.31
N LYS A 8 19.88 -3.10 4.57
CA LYS A 8 19.69 -2.86 3.13
C LYS A 8 19.66 -4.16 2.34
N LEU A 9 20.57 -5.09 2.62
CA LEU A 9 20.62 -6.40 1.97
C LEU A 9 19.36 -7.22 2.28
N ARG A 10 18.86 -7.19 3.52
CA ARG A 10 17.60 -7.85 3.91
C ARG A 10 16.40 -7.30 3.16
N ILE A 11 16.29 -5.97 3.06
CA ILE A 11 15.22 -5.31 2.27
C ILE A 11 15.33 -5.76 0.81
N ALA A 12 16.53 -5.73 0.23
CA ALA A 12 16.74 -6.16 -1.15
C ALA A 12 16.38 -7.64 -1.37
N ALA A 13 16.72 -8.54 -0.44
CA ALA A 13 16.39 -9.95 -0.52
C ALA A 13 14.87 -10.21 -0.43
N VAL A 14 14.18 -9.54 0.49
CA VAL A 14 12.71 -9.64 0.59
C VAL A 14 12.01 -9.04 -0.64
N ALA A 15 12.51 -7.90 -1.13
CA ALA A 15 12.02 -7.31 -2.37
C ALA A 15 12.21 -8.26 -3.55
N ALA A 16 13.41 -8.84 -3.70
CA ALA A 16 13.72 -9.81 -4.75
C ALA A 16 12.81 -11.03 -4.70
N LEU A 17 12.57 -11.60 -3.50
CA LEU A 17 11.63 -12.70 -3.32
C LEU A 17 10.23 -12.35 -3.85
N GLY A 18 9.70 -11.19 -3.47
CA GLY A 18 8.40 -10.71 -3.93
C GLY A 18 8.32 -10.47 -5.43
N MET A 19 9.32 -9.78 -5.99
CA MET A 19 9.42 -9.49 -7.42
C MET A 19 9.53 -10.76 -8.26
N VAL A 20 10.28 -11.76 -7.82
CA VAL A 20 10.41 -13.02 -8.55
C VAL A 20 9.13 -13.84 -8.45
N VAL A 21 8.64 -14.10 -7.23
CA VAL A 21 7.52 -15.04 -7.03
C VAL A 21 6.20 -14.45 -7.52
N ILE A 22 5.81 -13.25 -7.07
CA ILE A 22 4.58 -12.60 -7.55
C ILE A 22 4.84 -11.93 -8.89
N GLY A 23 5.86 -11.07 -8.97
CA GLY A 23 6.07 -10.19 -10.13
C GLY A 23 6.34 -10.92 -11.45
N ILE A 24 7.08 -12.04 -11.41
CA ILE A 24 7.52 -12.78 -12.60
C ILE A 24 6.81 -14.13 -12.72
N LEU A 25 6.93 -15.01 -11.71
CA LEU A 25 6.44 -16.39 -11.80
C LEU A 25 4.92 -16.47 -11.79
N ALA A 26 4.24 -15.65 -10.98
CA ALA A 26 2.78 -15.62 -10.92
C ALA A 26 2.13 -14.73 -11.99
N TRP A 27 2.91 -14.04 -12.84
CA TRP A 27 2.38 -13.17 -13.90
C TRP A 27 1.33 -13.84 -14.80
N PRO A 28 1.49 -15.10 -15.25
CA PRO A 28 0.50 -15.76 -16.11
C PRO A 28 -0.91 -15.86 -15.51
N LEU A 29 -1.05 -15.72 -14.18
CA LEU A 29 -2.34 -15.78 -13.49
C LEU A 29 -3.12 -14.47 -13.56
N ALA A 30 -2.43 -13.36 -13.81
CA ALA A 30 -3.00 -12.01 -13.83
C ALA A 30 -2.76 -11.28 -15.17
N ALA A 31 -2.00 -11.89 -16.08
CA ALA A 31 -1.70 -11.33 -17.39
C ALA A 31 -3.00 -11.10 -18.17
N PRO A 32 -3.26 -9.88 -18.66
CA PRO A 32 -4.39 -9.63 -19.54
C PRO A 32 -4.19 -10.34 -20.87
N ALA A 33 -5.29 -10.71 -21.54
CA ALA A 33 -5.25 -11.35 -22.85
C ALA A 33 -4.60 -10.45 -23.91
N ASP A 34 -4.85 -9.13 -23.84
CA ASP A 34 -4.13 -8.12 -24.59
C ASP A 34 -3.04 -7.51 -23.69
N PRO A 35 -1.75 -7.59 -24.06
CA PRO A 35 -0.64 -7.06 -23.26
C PRO A 35 -0.66 -5.53 -23.09
N LEU A 36 -1.43 -4.81 -23.91
CA LEU A 36 -1.59 -3.35 -23.79
C LEU A 36 -2.63 -2.94 -22.74
N LEU A 37 -3.42 -3.90 -22.24
CA LEU A 37 -4.43 -3.61 -21.23
C LEU A 37 -3.86 -3.62 -19.81
N PRO A 38 -4.45 -2.82 -18.90
CA PRO A 38 -4.10 -2.91 -17.50
C PRO A 38 -4.50 -4.24 -16.89
N VAL A 39 -3.72 -4.64 -15.89
CA VAL A 39 -4.05 -5.78 -15.04
C VAL A 39 -5.30 -5.45 -14.23
N ARG A 40 -6.30 -6.33 -14.32
CA ARG A 40 -7.57 -6.17 -13.62
C ARG A 40 -7.86 -7.35 -12.71
N ALA A 41 -8.38 -7.04 -11.52
CA ALA A 41 -8.81 -8.09 -10.58
C ALA A 41 -9.90 -8.99 -11.17
N ALA A 42 -10.81 -8.41 -11.97
CA ALA A 42 -11.92 -9.12 -12.60
C ALA A 42 -11.48 -10.19 -13.63
N ALA A 43 -10.24 -10.12 -14.14
CA ALA A 43 -9.71 -11.11 -15.06
C ALA A 43 -9.13 -12.35 -14.35
N ILE A 44 -8.95 -12.29 -13.02
CA ILE A 44 -8.34 -13.36 -12.24
C ILE A 44 -9.46 -14.29 -11.76
N GLY A 45 -9.43 -15.54 -12.22
CA GLY A 45 -10.37 -16.56 -11.77
C GLY A 45 -10.21 -16.92 -10.29
N PHE A 46 -11.19 -17.64 -9.74
CA PHE A 46 -11.19 -18.08 -8.35
C PHE A 46 -9.95 -18.91 -7.98
N SER A 47 -9.55 -19.85 -8.85
CA SER A 47 -8.35 -20.66 -8.66
C SER A 47 -7.07 -19.83 -8.63
N GLY A 48 -6.95 -18.86 -9.54
CA GLY A 48 -5.84 -17.91 -9.57
C GLY A 48 -5.79 -17.06 -8.31
N THR A 49 -6.94 -16.58 -7.83
CA THR A 49 -7.05 -15.82 -6.58
C THR A 49 -6.57 -16.64 -5.38
N LEU A 50 -7.04 -17.88 -5.24
CA LEU A 50 -6.64 -18.76 -4.13
C LEU A 50 -5.13 -19.02 -4.16
N PHE A 51 -4.57 -19.30 -5.33
CA PHE A 51 -3.14 -19.52 -5.48
C PHE A 51 -2.31 -18.27 -5.14
N LEU A 52 -2.75 -17.08 -5.57
CA LEU A 52 -2.10 -15.81 -5.23
C LEU A 52 -2.14 -15.51 -3.74
N LEU A 53 -3.24 -15.84 -3.05
CA LEU A 53 -3.34 -15.69 -1.60
C LEU A 53 -2.34 -16.60 -0.87
N VAL A 54 -2.23 -17.86 -1.29
CA VAL A 54 -1.24 -18.80 -0.73
C VAL A 54 0.19 -18.30 -0.97
N LEU A 55 0.50 -17.83 -2.18
CA LEU A 55 1.81 -17.26 -2.49
C LEU A 55 2.09 -16.00 -1.67
N ALA A 56 1.11 -15.11 -1.51
CA ALA A 56 1.26 -13.90 -0.71
C ALA A 56 1.59 -14.23 0.76
N VAL A 57 0.83 -15.15 1.37
CA VAL A 57 1.11 -15.65 2.73
C VAL A 57 2.51 -16.27 2.81
N ALA A 58 2.89 -17.10 1.85
CA ALA A 58 4.20 -17.75 1.81
C ALA A 58 5.35 -16.73 1.70
N ILE A 59 5.21 -15.70 0.86
CA ILE A 59 6.21 -14.62 0.73
C ILE A 59 6.35 -13.84 2.03
N GLY A 60 5.24 -13.48 2.67
CA GLY A 60 5.29 -12.81 3.97
C GLY A 60 5.97 -13.67 5.04
N PHE A 61 5.62 -14.96 5.07
CA PHE A 61 6.20 -15.93 6.00
C PHE A 61 7.70 -16.09 5.82
N VAL A 62 8.15 -16.38 4.59
CA VAL A 62 9.58 -16.54 4.27
C VAL A 62 10.33 -15.23 4.42
N GLY A 63 9.72 -14.11 4.00
CA GLY A 63 10.27 -12.77 4.13
C GLY A 63 10.58 -12.38 5.57
N TYR A 64 9.75 -12.80 6.53
CA TYR A 64 10.02 -12.63 7.96
C TYR A 64 11.36 -13.27 8.38
N PHE A 65 11.62 -14.52 7.94
CA PHE A 65 12.85 -15.22 8.28
C PHE A 65 14.08 -14.66 7.55
N ILE A 66 13.95 -14.29 6.28
CA ILE A 66 15.04 -13.63 5.52
C ILE A 66 15.48 -12.34 6.21
N ALA A 67 14.52 -11.56 6.71
CA ALA A 67 14.79 -10.27 7.32
C ALA A 67 15.07 -10.32 8.84
N TRP A 68 15.26 -11.52 9.40
CA TRP A 68 15.55 -11.71 10.83
C TRP A 68 16.73 -10.83 11.30
N PRO A 69 16.63 -10.04 12.40
CA PRO A 69 15.55 -9.98 13.39
C PRO A 69 14.43 -8.97 13.10
N HIS A 70 14.56 -8.13 12.06
CA HIS A 70 13.58 -7.11 11.66
C HIS A 70 12.52 -7.69 10.70
N GLY A 71 12.17 -8.96 10.88
CA GLY A 71 11.28 -9.69 9.98
C GLY A 71 9.89 -9.09 9.91
N ARG A 72 9.41 -8.51 11.02
CA ARG A 72 8.09 -7.89 11.11
C ARG A 72 8.01 -6.59 10.30
N GLU A 73 9.07 -5.81 10.27
CA GLU A 73 9.10 -4.50 9.60
C GLU A 73 9.45 -4.64 8.12
N ILE A 74 10.34 -5.56 7.76
CA ILE A 74 10.84 -5.71 6.39
C ILE A 74 10.02 -6.75 5.61
N GLY A 75 9.63 -7.87 6.24
CA GLY A 75 8.97 -8.99 5.56
C GLY A 75 7.67 -8.61 4.86
N ILE A 76 6.97 -7.62 5.40
CA ILE A 76 5.73 -7.05 4.85
C ILE A 76 5.91 -6.40 3.46
N LEU A 77 7.14 -6.05 3.07
CA LEU A 77 7.41 -5.40 1.78
C LEU A 77 7.40 -6.35 0.59
N GLY A 78 7.52 -7.66 0.82
CA GLY A 78 7.65 -8.65 -0.26
C GLY A 78 6.48 -8.59 -1.24
N VAL A 79 5.24 -8.68 -0.74
CA VAL A 79 4.05 -8.65 -1.61
C VAL A 79 3.89 -7.32 -2.37
N PRO A 80 3.97 -6.14 -1.71
CA PRO A 80 3.94 -4.86 -2.42
C PRO A 80 5.01 -4.73 -3.52
N PHE A 81 6.25 -5.18 -3.29
CA PHE A 81 7.28 -5.16 -4.34
C PHE A 81 6.93 -6.07 -5.52
N GLY A 82 6.37 -7.25 -5.26
CA GLY A 82 5.84 -8.12 -6.32
C GLY A 82 4.75 -7.46 -7.14
N LEU A 83 3.78 -6.82 -6.48
CA LEU A 83 2.70 -6.09 -7.15
C LEU A 83 3.21 -4.85 -7.89
N THR A 84 4.31 -4.22 -7.46
CA THR A 84 4.93 -3.11 -8.20
C THR A 84 5.46 -3.55 -9.56
N VAL A 85 5.94 -4.79 -9.70
CA VAL A 85 6.33 -5.34 -11.01
C VAL A 85 5.09 -5.44 -11.91
N TRP A 86 3.96 -5.92 -11.38
CA TRP A 86 2.71 -5.97 -12.14
C TRP A 86 2.19 -4.58 -12.49
N ALA A 87 2.30 -3.63 -11.56
CA ALA A 87 1.95 -2.24 -11.76
C ALA A 87 2.76 -1.57 -12.87
N GLY A 88 4.03 -1.96 -13.05
CA GLY A 88 4.90 -1.46 -14.12
C GLY A 88 4.68 -2.17 -15.46
N ARG A 89 4.29 -3.44 -15.44
CA ARG A 89 3.94 -4.22 -16.65
C ARG A 89 2.50 -3.99 -17.13
N SER A 90 1.64 -3.49 -16.25
CA SER A 90 0.25 -3.18 -16.54
C SER A 90 0.15 -2.10 -17.62
N GLY A 91 -0.76 -2.29 -18.56
CA GLY A 91 -1.17 -1.23 -19.49
C GLY A 91 -1.70 0.02 -18.77
N PRO A 92 -1.78 1.15 -19.47
CA PRO A 92 -2.27 2.40 -18.90
C PRO A 92 -3.80 2.41 -18.80
N MET A 93 -4.33 3.22 -17.89
CA MET A 93 -5.77 3.40 -17.71
C MET A 93 -6.48 3.89 -18.99
N ARG A 94 -5.80 4.70 -19.81
CA ARG A 94 -6.30 5.14 -21.13
C ARG A 94 -6.71 3.99 -22.06
N ALA A 95 -6.07 2.82 -21.96
CA ALA A 95 -6.40 1.69 -22.82
C ALA A 95 -7.79 1.13 -22.48
N LEU A 96 -8.19 1.15 -21.21
CA LEU A 96 -9.54 0.74 -20.80
C LEU A 96 -10.61 1.75 -21.28
N THR A 97 -10.35 3.04 -21.15
CA THR A 97 -11.30 4.07 -21.58
C THR A 97 -11.44 4.18 -23.10
N GLN A 98 -10.48 3.62 -23.86
CA GLN A 98 -10.56 3.45 -25.31
C GLN A 98 -11.42 2.27 -25.73
N ILE A 99 -11.36 1.15 -25.00
CA ILE A 99 -12.20 -0.03 -25.28
C ILE A 99 -13.65 0.23 -24.86
N TRP A 100 -13.86 0.93 -23.75
CA TRP A 100 -15.17 1.27 -23.21
C TRP A 100 -15.46 2.72 -23.64
N ASP A 101 -15.89 2.92 -24.88
CA ASP A 101 -16.01 4.24 -25.51
C ASP A 101 -17.36 4.91 -25.21
N THR A 102 -18.43 4.13 -25.00
CA THR A 102 -19.76 4.66 -24.68
C THR A 102 -19.87 5.14 -23.22
N THR A 103 -20.73 6.13 -22.98
CA THR A 103 -20.96 6.69 -21.63
C THR A 103 -21.44 5.64 -20.62
N ALA A 104 -22.32 4.73 -21.04
CA ALA A 104 -22.84 3.66 -20.19
C ALA A 104 -21.73 2.68 -19.78
N GLU A 105 -20.90 2.27 -20.74
CA GLU A 105 -19.76 1.39 -20.51
C GLU A 105 -18.71 2.04 -19.61
N ARG A 106 -18.36 3.31 -19.83
CA ARG A 106 -17.43 4.03 -18.94
C ARG A 106 -17.93 4.09 -17.52
N THR A 107 -19.23 4.28 -17.32
CA THR A 107 -19.85 4.29 -16.00
C THR A 107 -19.73 2.92 -15.32
N MET A 108 -20.00 1.83 -16.04
CA MET A 108 -19.81 0.46 -15.54
C MET A 108 -18.34 0.16 -15.20
N LEU A 109 -17.42 0.58 -16.07
CA LEU A 109 -15.99 0.43 -15.86
C LEU A 109 -15.56 1.12 -14.56
N VAL A 110 -15.95 2.39 -14.37
CA VAL A 110 -15.62 3.17 -13.17
C VAL A 110 -16.17 2.54 -11.91
N HIS A 111 -17.41 2.02 -11.95
CA HIS A 111 -17.99 1.28 -10.83
C HIS A 111 -17.19 0.02 -10.51
N SER A 112 -16.77 -0.75 -11.53
CA SER A 112 -15.95 -1.95 -11.31
C SER A 112 -14.59 -1.62 -10.68
N LEU A 113 -13.96 -0.51 -11.09
CA LEU A 113 -12.67 -0.05 -10.59
C LEU A 113 -12.70 0.41 -9.12
N ARG A 114 -13.88 0.74 -8.56
CA ARG A 114 -14.01 1.07 -7.13
C ARG A 114 -13.64 -0.10 -6.22
N LEU A 115 -13.93 -1.32 -6.67
CA LEU A 115 -13.73 -2.53 -5.86
C LEU A 115 -12.36 -3.17 -6.09
N GLU A 116 -11.68 -2.83 -7.19
CA GLU A 116 -10.37 -3.41 -7.50
C GLU A 116 -9.30 -3.13 -6.42
N PRO A 117 -9.19 -1.93 -5.81
CA PRO A 117 -8.26 -1.70 -4.70
C PRO A 117 -8.46 -2.67 -3.53
N VAL A 118 -9.69 -3.10 -3.27
CA VAL A 118 -10.01 -4.06 -2.19
C VAL A 118 -9.34 -5.41 -2.48
N TYR A 119 -9.42 -5.88 -3.72
CA TYR A 119 -8.78 -7.13 -4.15
C TYR A 119 -7.25 -7.05 -4.02
N TRP A 120 -6.63 -5.95 -4.50
CA TRP A 120 -5.18 -5.79 -4.40
C TRP A 120 -4.71 -5.66 -2.95
N MET A 121 -5.49 -4.99 -2.10
CA MET A 121 -5.21 -4.88 -0.67
C MET A 121 -5.37 -6.21 0.05
N LEU A 122 -6.29 -7.07 -0.40
CA LEU A 122 -6.45 -8.42 0.15
C LEU A 122 -5.16 -9.23 -0.02
N LEU A 123 -4.49 -9.13 -1.18
CA LEU A 123 -3.19 -9.78 -1.41
C LEU A 123 -2.11 -9.23 -0.46
N VAL A 124 -2.04 -7.90 -0.31
CA VAL A 124 -1.11 -7.27 0.64
C VAL A 124 -1.37 -7.73 2.07
N ALA A 125 -2.63 -7.74 2.49
CA ALA A 125 -3.06 -8.21 3.80
C ALA A 125 -2.72 -9.69 4.04
N ALA A 126 -2.87 -10.54 3.02
CA ALA A 126 -2.45 -11.94 3.08
C ALA A 126 -0.93 -12.07 3.29
N GLY A 127 -0.13 -11.22 2.63
CA GLY A 127 1.30 -11.10 2.90
C GLY A 127 1.60 -10.72 4.34
N PHE A 128 0.88 -9.74 4.88
CA PHE A 128 1.06 -9.32 6.28
C PHE A 128 0.66 -10.45 7.25
N ALA A 129 -0.41 -11.19 6.95
CA ALA A 129 -0.82 -12.35 7.73
C ALA A 129 0.27 -13.44 7.76
N GLY A 130 0.97 -13.67 6.64
CA GLY A 130 2.12 -14.57 6.59
C GLY A 130 3.26 -14.17 7.52
N VAL A 131 3.59 -12.88 7.58
CA VAL A 131 4.60 -12.33 8.50
C VAL A 131 4.18 -12.56 9.96
N LEU A 132 2.90 -12.28 10.28
CA LEU A 132 2.35 -12.49 11.63
C LEU A 132 2.33 -13.97 12.03
N LEU A 133 2.04 -14.87 11.08
CA LEU A 133 2.08 -16.32 11.31
C LEU A 133 3.51 -16.78 11.64
N ALA A 134 4.51 -16.35 10.87
CA ALA A 134 5.91 -16.64 11.14
C ALA A 134 6.36 -16.13 12.51
N GLN A 135 5.94 -14.91 12.87
CA GLN A 135 6.19 -14.34 14.19
C GLN A 135 5.57 -15.19 15.31
N ARG A 136 4.31 -15.61 15.16
CA ARG A 136 3.63 -16.44 16.16
C ARG A 136 4.27 -17.80 16.33
N LEU A 137 4.66 -18.47 15.24
CA LEU A 137 5.36 -19.77 15.33
C LEU A 137 6.71 -19.65 16.05
N ARG A 138 7.41 -18.53 15.87
CA ARG A 138 8.67 -18.27 16.58
C ARG A 138 8.47 -17.91 18.06
N GLN A 139 7.32 -17.34 18.41
CA GLN A 139 6.95 -17.02 19.80
C GLN A 139 6.29 -18.19 20.54
N ALA A 140 6.06 -19.33 19.88
CA ALA A 140 5.60 -20.55 20.53
C ALA A 140 6.64 -21.03 21.58
N PRO A 141 6.20 -21.64 22.68
CA PRO A 141 6.82 -21.44 24.00
C PRO A 141 8.26 -21.92 24.06
N GLN A 142 9.17 -21.01 24.42
CA GLN A 142 10.33 -21.40 25.21
C GLN A 142 9.78 -22.09 26.48
N CYS A 143 10.05 -23.39 26.60
CA CYS A 143 9.69 -24.21 27.75
C CYS A 143 9.92 -23.44 29.05
N THR A 144 8.83 -23.11 29.73
CA THR A 144 8.76 -22.53 31.08
C THR A 144 9.17 -23.54 32.15
N ILE A 145 10.18 -24.38 31.87
CA ILE A 145 10.65 -25.44 32.77
C ILE A 145 12.12 -25.20 33.19
N LEU A 146 12.88 -24.33 32.51
CA LEU A 146 14.29 -24.05 32.86
C LEU A 146 14.55 -22.67 33.49
N ASP A 147 13.57 -21.76 33.48
CA ASP A 147 13.74 -20.41 34.07
C ASP A 147 13.16 -20.28 35.48
N ALA A 148 12.65 -21.37 36.07
CA ALA A 148 12.17 -21.39 37.46
C ALA A 148 13.31 -21.45 38.51
N GLU A 149 14.56 -21.67 38.09
CA GLU A 149 15.68 -21.89 39.02
C GLU A 149 16.70 -20.75 39.08
N SER A 150 16.52 -19.68 38.30
CA SER A 150 17.48 -18.57 38.20
C SER A 150 16.83 -17.18 38.25
N ALA A 151 15.81 -17.02 39.09
CA ALA A 151 15.29 -15.70 39.45
C ALA A 151 15.99 -15.17 40.72
N PRO A 152 16.79 -14.07 40.66
CA PRO A 152 17.25 -13.35 41.84
C PRO A 152 16.09 -12.58 42.52
N PRO A 153 16.17 -12.29 43.84
CA PRO A 153 15.06 -11.73 44.59
C PRO A 153 14.72 -10.28 44.18
N PRO A 154 13.44 -9.87 44.32
CA PRO A 154 12.95 -8.59 43.82
C PRO A 154 13.44 -7.42 44.68
N LYS A 155 14.10 -6.44 44.04
CA LYS A 155 14.40 -5.14 44.65
C LYS A 155 13.37 -4.09 44.23
N GLY A 156 12.53 -3.71 45.19
CA GLY A 156 12.06 -2.34 45.41
C GLY A 156 10.93 -1.79 44.52
N PRO A 157 9.98 -1.01 45.08
CA PRO A 157 8.85 -0.45 44.36
C PRO A 157 9.22 0.91 43.76
N ALA A 158 9.43 0.99 42.45
CA ALA A 158 9.51 2.26 41.74
C ALA A 158 8.87 2.15 40.35
N SER A 159 7.75 2.86 40.20
CA SER A 159 7.04 3.20 38.97
C SER A 159 6.55 2.03 38.08
N ALA A 160 5.67 1.20 38.63
CA ALA A 160 4.64 0.54 37.82
C ALA A 160 3.60 1.58 37.36
N ARG A 161 3.89 2.36 36.32
CA ARG A 161 2.81 2.96 35.51
C ARG A 161 2.22 1.86 34.65
N SER A 162 1.30 1.12 35.26
CA SER A 162 0.36 0.25 34.54
C SER A 162 -0.47 1.11 33.57
N PRO A 163 -0.42 0.91 32.24
CA PRO A 163 -1.31 1.57 31.31
C PRO A 163 -2.64 0.79 31.30
N SER A 164 -3.37 0.83 32.41
CA SER A 164 -4.64 0.10 32.52
C SER A 164 -5.83 1.00 32.16
N SER A 165 -6.55 0.56 31.12
CA SER A 165 -8.01 0.68 30.96
C SER A 165 -8.68 1.97 30.47
N ARG A 166 -7.95 3.07 30.17
CA ARG A 166 -8.60 4.33 29.69
C ARG A 166 -8.57 4.57 28.17
N SER A 167 -8.11 3.61 27.36
CA SER A 167 -7.64 3.91 26.00
C SER A 167 -7.94 2.83 24.94
N SER A 168 -9.15 2.24 24.90
CA SER A 168 -9.56 1.44 23.72
C SER A 168 -10.44 2.25 22.77
N ASN A 169 -11.41 3.02 23.28
CA ASN A 169 -12.27 3.89 22.46
C ASN A 169 -11.48 4.98 21.70
N ASN A 170 -10.37 5.44 22.27
CA ASN A 170 -9.50 6.43 21.62
C ASN A 170 -8.72 5.82 20.44
N ILE A 171 -8.39 4.52 20.47
CA ILE A 171 -7.60 3.89 19.40
C ILE A 171 -8.41 3.80 18.10
N TYR A 172 -9.66 3.35 18.17
CA TYR A 172 -10.52 3.26 16.99
C TYR A 172 -10.85 4.63 16.42
N THR A 173 -11.11 5.61 17.28
CA THR A 173 -11.36 6.99 16.87
C THR A 173 -10.13 7.57 16.18
N ASN A 174 -8.93 7.41 16.77
CA ASN A 174 -7.68 7.87 16.18
C ASN A 174 -7.37 7.15 14.86
N ALA A 175 -7.65 5.86 14.77
CA ALA A 175 -7.48 5.10 13.52
C ALA A 175 -8.41 5.60 12.42
N LEU A 176 -9.68 5.89 12.74
CA LEU A 176 -10.65 6.43 11.77
C LEU A 176 -10.27 7.84 11.31
N VAL A 177 -9.85 8.70 12.25
CA VAL A 177 -9.33 10.04 11.93
C VAL A 177 -8.07 9.94 11.06
N ALA A 178 -7.14 9.05 11.41
CA ALA A 178 -5.92 8.82 10.63
C ALA A 178 -6.21 8.30 9.23
N LEU A 179 -7.20 7.42 9.08
CA LEU A 179 -7.63 6.91 7.78
C LEU A 179 -8.22 8.03 6.90
N GLY A 180 -9.11 8.85 7.47
CA GLY A 180 -9.68 10.01 6.78
C GLY A 180 -8.60 11.02 6.36
N LEU A 181 -7.73 11.39 7.29
CA LEU A 181 -6.62 12.30 7.05
C LEU A 181 -5.65 11.75 5.98
N SER A 182 -5.29 10.47 6.06
CA SER A 182 -4.42 9.82 5.08
C SER A 182 -5.04 9.82 3.69
N THR A 183 -6.34 9.55 3.59
CA THR A 183 -7.05 9.52 2.30
C THR A 183 -7.06 10.90 1.66
N VAL A 184 -7.42 11.94 2.43
CA VAL A 184 -7.44 13.33 1.94
C VAL A 184 -6.04 13.81 1.58
N ALA A 185 -5.05 13.54 2.43
CA ALA A 185 -3.66 13.91 2.16
C ALA A 185 -3.12 13.22 0.91
N ALA A 186 -3.33 11.91 0.78
CA ALA A 186 -2.90 11.16 -0.40
C ALA A 186 -3.57 11.69 -1.67
N GLU A 187 -4.89 11.91 -1.66
CA GLU A 187 -5.63 12.48 -2.79
C GLU A 187 -5.05 13.84 -3.23
N PHE A 188 -4.86 14.74 -2.26
CA PHE A 188 -4.30 16.06 -2.50
C PHE A 188 -2.89 15.99 -3.11
N PHE A 189 -1.98 15.24 -2.49
CA PHE A 189 -0.60 15.15 -2.97
C PHE A 189 -0.48 14.39 -4.30
N MET A 190 -1.34 13.41 -4.57
CA MET A 190 -1.39 12.81 -5.91
C MET A 190 -1.88 13.81 -6.95
N GLY A 191 -2.88 14.64 -6.62
CA GLY A 191 -3.30 15.75 -7.47
C GLY A 191 -2.18 16.74 -7.81
N VAL A 192 -1.19 16.89 -6.93
CA VAL A 192 0.00 17.73 -7.14
C VAL A 192 1.10 17.00 -7.92
N PHE A 193 1.47 15.78 -7.51
CA PHE A 193 2.63 15.08 -8.06
C PHE A 193 2.33 14.32 -9.36
N VAL A 194 1.08 13.92 -9.58
CA VAL A 194 0.66 13.10 -10.72
C VAL A 194 0.03 13.98 -11.81
N GLN A 195 0.60 15.17 -12.06
CA GLN A 195 0.11 16.09 -13.10
C GLN A 195 0.83 15.87 -14.43
N ASN A 196 0.12 15.65 -15.52
CA ASN A 196 0.78 15.63 -16.82
C ASN A 196 1.30 17.04 -17.17
N LEU A 197 2.61 17.26 -17.02
CA LEU A 197 3.28 18.55 -17.23
C LEU A 197 3.35 18.97 -18.71
N ALA A 198 2.98 18.09 -19.64
CA ALA A 198 3.23 18.28 -21.07
C ALA A 198 2.09 18.99 -21.83
N MET A 199 0.96 19.34 -21.21
CA MET A 199 -0.16 19.98 -21.90
C MET A 199 -0.45 21.39 -21.39
N SER A 200 -0.65 22.32 -22.33
CA SER A 200 -0.94 23.75 -22.08
C SER A 200 -2.39 24.05 -21.69
N HIS A 201 -3.25 23.03 -21.60
CA HIS A 201 -4.67 23.17 -21.28
C HIS A 201 -4.95 22.50 -19.94
N ASN A 202 -5.79 23.10 -19.10
CA ASN A 202 -6.13 22.71 -17.72
C ASN A 202 -6.83 21.33 -17.56
N ILE A 203 -6.64 20.40 -18.49
CA ILE A 203 -7.29 19.10 -18.51
C ILE A 203 -6.22 18.02 -18.27
N PRO A 204 -6.33 17.24 -17.19
CA PRO A 204 -5.39 16.17 -16.89
C PRO A 204 -5.41 15.11 -18.00
N ALA A 205 -4.27 14.90 -18.66
CA ALA A 205 -4.05 13.75 -19.53
C ALA A 205 -3.39 12.60 -18.76
N GLN A 206 -3.40 11.39 -19.33
CA GLN A 206 -2.71 10.21 -18.78
C GLN A 206 -1.27 10.58 -18.40
N PRO A 207 -0.90 10.53 -17.11
CA PRO A 207 0.46 10.79 -16.66
C PRO A 207 1.42 9.69 -17.10
N ALA A 208 2.71 10.03 -17.21
CA ALA A 208 3.74 9.04 -17.49
C ALA A 208 3.87 8.03 -16.33
N VAL A 209 4.21 6.77 -16.64
CA VAL A 209 4.30 5.69 -15.63
C VAL A 209 5.26 6.04 -14.50
N GLY A 210 6.44 6.59 -14.81
CA GLY A 210 7.41 7.03 -13.80
C GLY A 210 6.87 8.11 -12.86
N GLN A 211 6.03 9.01 -13.38
CA GLN A 211 5.40 10.05 -12.59
C GLN A 211 4.30 9.49 -11.67
N ILE A 212 3.52 8.51 -12.14
CA ILE A 212 2.56 7.78 -11.30
C ILE A 212 3.32 7.09 -10.15
N PHE A 213 4.43 6.41 -10.47
CA PHE A 213 5.25 5.71 -9.48
C PHE A 213 5.76 6.65 -8.40
N PHE A 214 6.41 7.73 -8.81
CA PHE A 214 6.91 8.74 -7.88
C PHE A 214 5.77 9.39 -7.09
N GLY A 215 4.74 9.88 -7.76
CA GLY A 215 3.68 10.67 -7.13
C GLY A 215 2.85 9.87 -6.13
N VAL A 216 2.53 8.61 -6.42
CA VAL A 216 1.81 7.75 -5.46
C VAL A 216 2.70 7.41 -4.26
N ILE A 217 3.96 7.00 -4.47
CA ILE A 217 4.89 6.71 -3.37
C ILE A 217 5.06 7.94 -2.49
N ALA A 218 5.30 9.11 -3.08
CA ALA A 218 5.51 10.36 -2.36
C ALA A 218 4.25 10.78 -1.56
N ALA A 219 3.07 10.73 -2.19
CA ALA A 219 1.82 11.08 -1.52
C ALA A 219 1.53 10.21 -0.29
N PHE A 220 1.70 8.89 -0.43
CA PHE A 220 1.51 7.96 0.70
C PHE A 220 2.65 8.01 1.71
N ALA A 221 3.87 8.36 1.30
CA ALA A 221 4.97 8.61 2.23
C ALA A 221 4.72 9.83 3.11
N ILE A 222 4.15 10.91 2.56
CA ILE A 222 3.74 12.07 3.35
C ILE A 222 2.61 11.68 4.31
N ALA A 223 1.58 10.97 3.83
CA ALA A 223 0.48 10.50 4.69
C ALA A 223 0.99 9.59 5.83
N GLY A 224 1.86 8.63 5.51
CA GLY A 224 2.47 7.72 6.48
C GLY A 224 3.34 8.45 7.51
N PHE A 225 4.11 9.45 7.06
CA PHE A 225 4.90 10.29 7.94
C PHE A 225 4.00 11.07 8.92
N VAL A 226 2.96 11.75 8.42
CA VAL A 226 2.03 12.54 9.23
C VAL A 226 1.33 11.66 10.27
N VAL A 227 0.79 10.52 9.86
CA VAL A 227 0.09 9.60 10.79
C VAL A 227 1.03 9.07 11.86
N LYS A 228 2.26 8.69 11.50
CA LYS A 228 3.23 8.22 12.50
C LYS A 228 3.66 9.36 13.44
N HIS A 229 4.00 10.52 12.89
CA HIS A 229 4.55 11.62 13.68
C HIS A 229 3.52 12.26 14.62
N PHE A 230 2.27 12.42 14.18
CA PHE A 230 1.25 13.12 14.96
C PHE A 230 0.30 12.21 15.74
N LEU A 231 0.05 10.99 15.24
CA LEU A 231 -0.94 10.07 15.83
C LEU A 231 -0.32 8.80 16.42
N ASP A 232 1.00 8.60 16.26
CA ASP A 232 1.76 7.43 16.70
C ASP A 232 1.19 6.08 16.23
N LEU A 233 0.51 6.07 15.09
CA LEU A 233 -0.09 4.86 14.52
C LEU A 233 0.86 4.15 13.55
N SER A 234 0.55 2.89 13.27
CA SER A 234 1.31 2.05 12.32
C SER A 234 1.06 2.44 10.86
N TYR A 235 1.97 2.04 9.98
CA TYR A 235 1.86 2.18 8.52
C TYR A 235 0.62 1.49 7.91
N ILE A 236 -0.06 0.59 8.63
CA ILE A 236 -1.24 -0.13 8.13
C ILE A 236 -2.36 0.84 7.80
N VAL A 237 -2.60 1.85 8.65
CA VAL A 237 -3.71 2.78 8.46
C VAL A 237 -3.53 3.65 7.20
N PRO A 238 -2.36 4.29 6.97
CA PRO A 238 -2.06 4.96 5.71
C PRO A 238 -2.13 4.03 4.49
N SER A 239 -1.67 2.77 4.59
CA SER A 239 -1.81 1.81 3.48
C SER A 239 -3.26 1.55 3.12
N LEU A 240 -4.13 1.37 4.12
CA LEU A 240 -5.57 1.17 3.93
C LEU A 240 -6.27 2.38 3.28
N ALA A 241 -5.70 3.58 3.36
CA ALA A 241 -6.25 4.76 2.71
C ALA A 241 -6.34 4.59 1.18
N SER A 242 -5.47 3.78 0.57
CA SER A 242 -5.52 3.46 -0.87
C SER A 242 -6.83 2.84 -1.33
N LEU A 243 -7.61 2.23 -0.42
CA LEU A 243 -8.95 1.71 -0.71
C LEU A 243 -9.97 2.81 -1.00
N PHE A 244 -9.77 3.99 -0.41
CA PHE A 244 -10.77 5.05 -0.38
C PHE A 244 -10.46 6.18 -1.35
N VAL A 245 -9.19 6.32 -1.78
CA VAL A 245 -8.75 7.35 -2.72
C VAL A 245 -9.63 7.39 -3.97
N ILE A 246 -9.77 6.27 -4.70
CA ILE A 246 -10.55 6.25 -5.95
C ILE A 246 -12.02 6.64 -5.68
N ALA A 247 -12.61 6.12 -4.60
CA ALA A 247 -14.00 6.45 -4.25
C ALA A 247 -14.14 7.95 -3.93
N LEU A 248 -13.18 8.53 -3.20
CA LEU A 248 -13.16 9.95 -2.87
C LEU A 248 -12.99 10.81 -4.13
N SER A 249 -12.03 10.49 -5.02
CA SER A 249 -11.84 11.19 -6.29
C SER A 249 -13.11 11.16 -7.13
N GLN A 250 -13.84 10.04 -7.11
CA GLN A 250 -15.07 9.92 -7.87
C GLN A 250 -16.20 10.78 -7.33
N VAL A 251 -16.37 10.83 -6.01
CA VAL A 251 -17.35 11.73 -5.38
C VAL A 251 -16.98 13.20 -5.63
N ALA A 252 -15.69 13.54 -5.60
CA ALA A 252 -15.21 14.91 -5.79
C ALA A 252 -15.25 15.39 -7.25
N HIS A 253 -14.83 14.54 -8.20
CA HIS A 253 -14.52 14.94 -9.57
C HIS A 253 -15.34 14.22 -10.65
N TYR A 254 -16.03 13.13 -10.30
CA TYR A 254 -16.70 12.23 -11.24
C TYR A 254 -18.23 12.28 -11.11
N ARG A 255 -18.81 13.48 -11.27
CA ARG A 255 -20.27 13.70 -11.35
C ARG A 255 -20.80 13.22 -12.71
N GLY A 256 -22.03 12.70 -12.76
CA GLY A 256 -22.62 12.11 -13.97
C GLY A 256 -22.51 13.00 -15.23
N GLU A 257 -22.77 14.30 -15.09
CA GLU A 257 -22.62 15.28 -16.18
C GLU A 257 -21.17 15.42 -16.66
N THR A 258 -20.19 15.35 -15.75
CA THR A 258 -18.77 15.38 -16.09
C THR A 258 -18.38 14.14 -16.89
N ILE A 259 -18.89 12.95 -16.53
CA ILE A 259 -18.64 11.70 -17.27
C ILE A 259 -19.14 11.80 -18.69
N GLN A 260 -20.39 12.27 -18.85
CA GLN A 260 -21.00 12.42 -20.15
C GLN A 260 -20.20 13.39 -21.02
N ARG A 261 -19.82 14.56 -20.49
CA ARG A 261 -18.97 15.53 -21.20
C ARG A 261 -17.61 14.94 -21.58
N PHE A 262 -16.98 14.16 -20.70
CA PHE A 262 -15.70 13.50 -21.02
C PHE A 262 -15.84 12.33 -21.99
N ALA A 263 -16.98 11.66 -22.03
CA ALA A 263 -17.29 10.64 -23.02
C ALA A 263 -17.53 11.24 -24.41
N GLU A 264 -18.29 12.34 -24.47
CA GLU A 264 -18.74 12.92 -25.74
C GLU A 264 -17.74 13.92 -26.34
N THR A 265 -16.98 14.64 -25.51
CA THR A 265 -16.19 15.81 -25.96
C THR A 265 -14.69 15.60 -25.94
N TYR A 266 -14.17 14.68 -25.11
CA TYR A 266 -12.73 14.55 -24.88
C TYR A 266 -12.18 13.19 -25.32
N PRO A 267 -10.97 13.16 -25.92
CA PRO A 267 -10.27 11.91 -26.18
C PRO A 267 -10.11 11.05 -24.92
N ALA A 268 -10.10 9.73 -25.09
CA ALA A 268 -9.97 8.76 -24.00
C ALA A 268 -8.67 8.89 -23.17
N THR A 269 -7.72 9.71 -23.61
CA THR A 269 -6.49 10.04 -22.87
C THR A 269 -6.68 11.07 -21.77
N PHE A 270 -7.82 11.76 -21.72
CA PHE A 270 -8.13 12.78 -20.72
C PHE A 270 -8.99 12.22 -19.59
N PHE A 271 -8.70 12.70 -18.39
CA PHE A 271 -9.39 12.29 -17.17
C PHE A 271 -9.89 13.52 -16.42
N PRO A 272 -11.05 13.44 -15.75
CA PRO A 272 -11.54 14.54 -14.91
C PRO A 272 -10.58 14.90 -13.78
N HIS A 273 -9.78 13.94 -13.31
CA HIS A 273 -8.73 14.14 -12.33
C HIS A 273 -7.59 13.15 -12.57
N SER A 274 -6.35 13.53 -12.28
CA SER A 274 -5.17 12.70 -12.52
C SER A 274 -5.18 11.38 -11.74
N VAL A 275 -5.76 11.38 -10.55
CA VAL A 275 -5.88 10.17 -9.71
C VAL A 275 -6.68 9.08 -10.41
N LEU A 276 -7.67 9.44 -11.23
CA LEU A 276 -8.48 8.50 -12.00
C LEU A 276 -7.72 7.86 -13.17
N ALA A 277 -6.54 8.38 -13.52
CA ALA A 277 -5.65 7.80 -14.53
C ALA A 277 -4.70 6.73 -13.94
N ILE A 278 -4.73 6.51 -12.63
CA ILE A 278 -3.90 5.55 -11.90
C ILE A 278 -4.62 4.21 -11.85
N VAL A 279 -3.94 3.14 -12.25
CA VAL A 279 -4.52 1.79 -12.21
C VAL A 279 -4.62 1.32 -10.74
N PRO A 280 -5.69 0.63 -10.31
CA PRO A 280 -5.85 0.19 -8.92
C PRO A 280 -4.66 -0.59 -8.34
N VAL A 281 -4.02 -1.47 -9.13
CA VAL A 281 -2.82 -2.21 -8.68
C VAL A 281 -1.63 -1.27 -8.42
N GLN A 282 -1.45 -0.23 -9.24
CA GLN A 282 -0.43 0.81 -9.04
C GLN A 282 -0.70 1.54 -7.73
N LEU A 283 -1.93 1.99 -7.53
CA LEU A 283 -2.32 2.73 -6.33
C LEU A 283 -2.04 1.95 -5.04
N VAL A 284 -2.47 0.69 -4.96
CA VAL A 284 -2.33 -0.12 -3.75
C VAL A 284 -0.88 -0.54 -3.49
N ALA A 285 -0.18 -1.02 -4.52
CA ALA A 285 1.20 -1.48 -4.38
C ALA A 285 2.13 -0.33 -3.97
N LEU A 286 2.08 0.77 -4.72
CA LEU A 286 2.91 1.94 -4.49
C LEU A 286 2.48 2.69 -3.23
N GLY A 287 1.17 2.77 -2.96
CA GLY A 287 0.65 3.41 -1.75
C GLY A 287 1.06 2.66 -0.47
N THR A 288 1.09 1.33 -0.51
CA THR A 288 1.61 0.53 0.61
C THR A 288 3.10 0.77 0.83
N LEU A 289 3.91 0.76 -0.24
CA LEU A 289 5.34 1.04 -0.15
C LEU A 289 5.63 2.45 0.36
N GLY A 290 4.91 3.45 -0.17
CA GLY A 290 4.98 4.84 0.29
C GLY A 290 4.64 4.96 1.76
N SER A 291 3.56 4.34 2.21
CA SER A 291 3.14 4.36 3.62
C SER A 291 4.20 3.81 4.58
N VAL A 292 4.84 2.69 4.22
CA VAL A 292 5.93 2.11 5.02
C VAL A 292 7.17 3.01 5.01
N LEU A 293 7.51 3.58 3.86
CA LEU A 293 8.62 4.54 3.74
C LEU A 293 8.38 5.77 4.63
N GLY A 294 7.18 6.36 4.57
CA GLY A 294 6.75 7.49 5.39
C GLY A 294 6.87 7.20 6.88
N PHE A 295 6.37 6.04 7.29
CA PHE A 295 6.48 5.57 8.67
C PHE A 295 7.95 5.44 9.12
N TRP A 296 8.82 4.85 8.30
CA TRP A 296 10.25 4.75 8.63
C TRP A 296 10.95 6.10 8.71
N MET A 297 10.61 7.04 7.81
CA MET A 297 11.13 8.40 7.85
C MET A 297 10.73 9.13 9.14
N ALA A 298 9.48 8.99 9.58
CA ALA A 298 9.02 9.58 10.84
C ALA A 298 9.77 9.01 12.05
N VAL A 299 9.94 7.68 12.11
CA VAL A 299 10.73 7.04 13.18
C VAL A 299 12.18 7.53 13.20
N ARG A 300 12.81 7.72 12.03
CA ARG A 300 14.18 8.24 11.95
C ARG A 300 14.25 9.71 12.36
N TYR A 301 13.28 10.52 11.95
CA TYR A 301 13.19 11.93 12.32
C TYR A 301 13.06 12.11 13.84
N ASP A 302 12.19 11.35 14.49
CA ASP A 302 12.01 11.41 15.95
C ASP A 302 13.26 10.96 16.71
N TRP A 303 13.99 9.98 16.18
CA TRP A 303 15.25 9.54 16.75
C TRP A 303 16.33 10.63 16.64
N TRP A 304 16.48 11.23 15.45
CA TRP A 304 17.44 12.30 15.17
C TRP A 304 17.24 13.50 16.10
N ARG A 305 15.98 13.97 16.20
CA ARG A 305 15.60 15.09 17.08
C ARG A 305 15.92 14.84 18.56
N LYS A 306 15.93 13.59 19.01
CA LYS A 306 16.19 13.25 20.42
C LYS A 306 17.68 13.12 20.77
N HIS A 307 18.54 12.81 19.79
CA HIS A 307 19.93 12.43 20.06
C HIS A 307 20.98 13.34 19.43
N GLU A 308 20.63 14.14 18.42
CA GLU A 308 21.62 14.98 17.70
C GLU A 308 21.37 16.49 17.88
N THR A 309 20.20 16.89 18.37
CA THR A 309 19.84 18.31 18.59
C THR A 309 19.70 18.69 20.06
N GLY A 310 20.07 17.80 20.99
CA GLY A 310 20.13 18.05 22.44
C GLY A 310 21.57 17.94 22.93
#